data_AF-A0A5B7JVZ6-F1
#
_entry.id   AF-A0A5B7JVZ6-F1
#
_cell.length_a   1.000
_cell.length_b   1.000
_cell.length_c   1.000
_cell.angle_alpha   90.00
_cell.angle_beta   90.00
_cell.angle_gamma   90.00
#
_symmetry.space_group_name_H-M   'P 1'
#
loop_
_entity.id
_entity.type
_entity.pdbx_description
1 polymer ?
#
loop_
_entity_poly.entity_id
_entity_poly.type
_entity_poly.pdbx_seq_one_letter_code
_entity_poly.pdbx_strand_id
1 'polypeptide(L)'
;MSESGCRLDHPAAARFRHCVMDGEWAKADAALNELRTMLDDANSLKEMRFLLLEQKYLELLEGGQAMEALTCLRSQVTPLQHNMERVHQLSR
;
A
#
# COMPACT_ATOMS: atom_id res chain seq x y z
N MET A 1 27.12 -17.18 -14.33
CA MET A 1 26.71 -15.95 -13.63
C MET A 1 25.20 -15.96 -13.63
N SER A 2 24.58 -16.19 -12.46
CA SER A 2 23.13 -16.12 -12.32
C SER A 2 22.77 -14.66 -12.15
N GLU A 3 22.46 -13.98 -13.25
CA GLU A 3 21.83 -12.67 -13.17
C GLU A 3 20.45 -12.88 -12.55
N SER A 4 20.30 -12.44 -11.30
CA SER A 4 19.01 -12.44 -10.60
C SER A 4 17.98 -11.80 -11.52
N GLY A 5 16.98 -12.58 -11.97
CA GLY A 5 15.90 -12.17 -12.87
C GLY A 5 14.95 -11.12 -12.30
N CYS A 6 15.36 -10.35 -11.30
CA CYS A 6 14.65 -9.19 -10.79
C CYS A 6 14.79 -8.04 -11.78
N ARG A 7 13.91 -8.01 -12.78
CA ARG A 7 13.68 -6.79 -13.57
C ARG A 7 13.01 -5.74 -12.68
N LEU A 8 13.82 -4.96 -11.96
CA LEU A 8 13.38 -3.69 -11.37
C LEU A 8 12.92 -2.67 -12.43
N ASP A 9 13.13 -2.95 -13.72
CA ASP A 9 12.62 -2.24 -14.90
C ASP A 9 11.18 -2.59 -15.30
N HIS A 10 10.38 -3.25 -14.45
CA HIS A 10 8.98 -3.45 -14.80
C HIS A 10 8.24 -2.10 -14.77
N PRO A 11 7.60 -1.66 -15.87
CA PRO A 11 6.96 -0.34 -15.94
C PRO A 11 5.87 -0.17 -14.89
N ALA A 12 5.22 -1.25 -14.44
CA ALA A 12 4.27 -1.20 -13.33
C ALA A 12 4.92 -0.83 -11.98
N ALA A 13 6.17 -1.25 -11.72
CA ALA A 13 6.90 -0.89 -10.50
C ALA A 13 7.32 0.59 -10.51
N ALA A 14 7.74 1.09 -11.67
CA ALA A 14 8.02 2.52 -11.85
C ALA A 14 6.76 3.37 -11.68
N ARG A 15 5.63 2.96 -12.29
CA ARG A 15 4.33 3.61 -12.11
C ARG A 15 3.87 3.58 -10.65
N PHE A 16 3.96 2.42 -10.00
CA PHE A 16 3.61 2.27 -8.59
C PHE A 16 4.38 3.28 -7.74
N ARG A 17 5.72 3.32 -7.89
CA ARG A 17 6.57 4.28 -7.17
C ARG A 17 6.13 5.73 -7.42
N HIS A 18 5.88 6.11 -8.67
CA HIS A 18 5.45 7.46 -9.00
C HIS A 18 4.11 7.81 -8.36
N CYS A 19 3.11 6.92 -8.45
CA CYS A 19 1.80 7.14 -7.86
C CYS A 19 1.86 7.25 -6.33
N VAL A 20 2.74 6.48 -5.67
CA VAL A 20 2.96 6.58 -4.23
C VAL A 20 3.55 7.93 -3.85
N MET A 21 4.57 8.39 -4.59
CA MET A 21 5.23 9.67 -4.29
C MET A 21 4.33 10.89 -4.54
N ASP A 22 3.39 10.78 -5.49
CA ASP A 22 2.44 11.85 -5.82
C ASP A 22 1.14 11.79 -4.99
N GLY A 23 1.01 10.83 -4.05
CA GLY A 23 -0.20 10.63 -3.26
C GLY A 23 -1.42 10.14 -4.08
N GLU A 24 -1.20 9.61 -5.29
CA GLU A 24 -2.24 9.08 -6.17
C GLU A 24 -2.66 7.67 -5.76
N TRP A 25 -3.22 7.52 -4.57
CA TRP A 25 -3.49 6.23 -3.91
C TRP A 25 -4.30 5.23 -4.75
N ALA A 26 -5.31 5.70 -5.48
CA ALA A 26 -6.12 4.83 -6.34
C ALA A 26 -5.30 4.25 -7.51
N LYS A 27 -4.40 5.05 -8.09
CA LYS A 27 -3.50 4.58 -9.16
C LYS A 27 -2.40 3.68 -8.59
N ALA A 28 -1.92 3.97 -7.39
CA ALA A 28 -0.97 3.10 -6.69
C ALA A 28 -1.57 1.71 -6.40
N ASP A 29 -2.81 1.62 -5.92
CA ASP A 29 -3.48 0.31 -5.71
C ASP A 29 -3.68 -0.45 -7.04
N ALA A 30 -4.04 0.25 -8.12
CA ALA A 30 -4.13 -0.36 -9.45
C ALA A 30 -2.77 -0.91 -9.93
N ALA A 31 -1.69 -0.12 -9.82
CA ALA A 31 -0.35 -0.55 -10.18
C ALA A 31 0.15 -1.71 -9.30
N LEU A 32 -0.21 -1.72 -8.00
CA LEU A 32 0.11 -2.83 -7.09
C LEU A 32 -0.61 -4.12 -7.50
N ASN A 33 -1.87 -4.03 -7.95
CA ASN A 33 -2.61 -5.19 -8.48
C ASN A 33 -1.98 -5.74 -9.76
N GLU A 34 -1.41 -4.90 -10.62
CA GLU A 34 -0.64 -5.35 -11.79
C GLU A 34 0.65 -6.09 -11.38
N LEU A 35 1.30 -5.64 -10.29
CA LEU A 35 2.50 -6.28 -9.75
C LEU A 35 2.20 -7.63 -9.08
N ARG A 36 0.95 -7.91 -8.70
CA ARG A 36 0.54 -9.15 -8.04
C ARG A 36 1.02 -10.41 -8.76
N THR A 37 1.00 -10.43 -10.09
CA THR A 37 1.41 -11.61 -10.87
C THR A 37 2.91 -11.87 -10.83
N MET A 38 3.70 -10.90 -10.34
CA MET A 38 5.15 -10.98 -10.19
C MET A 38 5.57 -11.25 -8.74
N LEU A 39 4.63 -11.21 -7.79
CA LEU A 39 4.89 -11.51 -6.39
C LEU A 39 4.67 -13.00 -6.16
N ASP A 40 5.73 -13.69 -5.73
CA ASP A 40 5.67 -15.13 -5.44
C ASP A 40 4.85 -15.44 -4.17
N ASP A 41 4.60 -14.42 -3.34
CA ASP A 41 3.97 -14.56 -2.02
C ASP A 41 2.80 -13.59 -1.83
N ALA A 42 1.67 -14.15 -1.40
CA ALA A 42 0.46 -13.39 -1.11
C ALA A 42 0.59 -12.49 0.12
N ASN A 43 1.51 -12.80 1.06
CA ASN A 43 1.75 -11.92 2.21
C ASN A 43 2.51 -10.66 1.79
N SER A 44 3.44 -10.75 0.86
CA SER A 44 4.17 -9.61 0.28
C SER A 44 3.20 -8.60 -0.33
N LEU A 45 2.20 -9.06 -1.09
CA LEU A 45 1.14 -8.18 -1.62
C LEU A 45 0.33 -7.50 -0.50
N LYS A 46 -0.05 -8.27 0.53
CA LYS A 46 -0.80 -7.73 1.67
C LYS A 46 0.01 -6.68 2.44
N GLU A 47 1.30 -6.93 2.65
CA GLU A 47 2.21 -6.01 3.32
C GLU A 47 2.37 -4.71 2.52
N MET A 48 2.65 -4.80 1.22
CA MET A 48 2.74 -3.63 0.34
C MET A 48 1.44 -2.80 0.36
N ARG A 49 0.28 -3.48 0.32
CA ARG A 49 -1.02 -2.81 0.39
C ARG A 49 -1.28 -2.18 1.76
N PHE A 50 -0.87 -2.85 2.82
CA PHE A 50 -0.97 -2.32 4.18
C PHE A 50 -0.17 -1.03 4.32
N LEU A 51 1.10 -1.03 3.91
CA LEU A 51 1.97 0.15 3.97
C LEU A 51 1.41 1.32 3.14
N LEU A 52 0.86 1.04 1.95
CA LEU A 52 0.23 2.05 1.11
C LEU A 52 -0.94 2.74 1.83
N LEU A 53 -1.83 1.95 2.43
CA LEU A 53 -3.01 2.47 3.11
C LEU A 53 -2.67 3.12 4.46
N GLU A 54 -1.61 2.66 5.13
CA GLU A 54 -1.06 3.31 6.32
C GLU A 54 -0.56 4.72 5.98
N GLN A 55 0.22 4.89 4.91
CA GLN A 55 0.69 6.22 4.50
C GLN A 55 -0.48 7.15 4.14
N LYS A 56 -1.44 6.65 3.34
CA LYS A 56 -2.69 7.38 3.05
C LYS A 56 -3.42 7.81 4.33
N TYR A 57 -3.50 6.92 5.33
CA TYR A 57 -4.14 7.22 6.60
C TYR A 57 -3.42 8.34 7.35
N LEU A 58 -2.08 8.30 7.42
CA LEU A 58 -1.27 9.31 8.09
C LEU A 58 -1.39 10.67 7.40
N GLU A 59 -1.35 10.72 6.06
CA GLU A 59 -1.54 11.97 5.32
C GLU A 59 -2.92 12.60 5.56
N LEU A 60 -3.98 11.79 5.63
CA LEU A 60 -5.32 12.28 5.95
C LEU A 60 -5.38 12.85 7.38
N LEU A 61 -4.64 12.27 8.34
CA LEU A 61 -4.54 12.84 9.68
C LEU A 61 -3.77 14.16 9.71
N GLU A 62 -2.63 14.22 9.02
CA GLU A 62 -1.81 15.42 8.91
C GLU A 62 -2.57 16.57 8.22
N GLY A 63 -3.42 16.25 7.24
CA GLY A 63 -4.33 17.19 6.59
C GLY A 63 -5.56 17.59 7.43
N GLY A 64 -5.72 17.05 8.64
CA GLY A 64 -6.88 17.31 9.52
C GLY A 64 -8.18 16.61 9.09
N GLN A 65 -8.12 15.69 8.12
CA GLN A 65 -9.26 14.96 7.55
C GLN A 65 -9.59 13.70 8.38
N ALA A 66 -9.86 13.87 9.68
CA ALA A 66 -10.01 12.76 10.63
C ALA A 66 -11.11 11.75 10.25
N MET A 67 -12.23 12.21 9.68
CA MET A 67 -13.32 11.31 9.28
C MET A 67 -12.93 10.41 8.10
N GLU A 68 -12.19 10.97 7.14
CA GLU A 68 -11.68 10.22 5.99
C GLU A 68 -10.58 9.26 6.41
N ALA A 69 -9.70 9.67 7.33
CA ALA A 69 -8.70 8.79 7.94
C ALA A 69 -9.36 7.59 8.65
N LEU A 70 -10.36 7.82 9.49
CA LEU A 70 -11.12 6.75 10.15
C LEU A 70 -11.83 5.83 9.15
N THR A 71 -12.37 6.40 8.07
CA THR A 71 -12.97 5.63 6.99
C THR A 71 -11.93 4.75 6.31
N CYS A 72 -10.75 5.29 6.01
CA CYS A 72 -9.62 4.53 5.45
C CYS A 72 -9.22 3.36 6.35
N LEU A 73 -9.01 3.62 7.64
CA LEU A 73 -8.63 2.61 8.61
C LEU A 73 -9.65 1.47 8.67
N ARG A 74 -10.95 1.79 8.79
CA ARG A 74 -12.03 0.80 8.96
C ARG A 74 -12.38 0.04 7.69
N SER A 75 -12.41 0.71 6.53
CA SER A 75 -12.90 0.15 5.27
C SER A 75 -11.81 -0.47 4.39
N GLN A 76 -10.56 -0.03 4.54
CA GLN A 76 -9.46 -0.45 3.69
C GLN A 76 -8.37 -1.18 4.48
N VAL A 77 -7.93 -0.66 5.64
CA VAL A 77 -6.82 -1.25 6.41
C VAL A 77 -7.26 -2.48 7.21
N THR A 78 -8.30 -2.36 8.05
CA THR A 78 -8.77 -3.46 8.93
C THR A 78 -9.12 -4.75 8.15
N PRO A 79 -9.77 -4.70 6.97
CA PRO A 79 -10.09 -5.91 6.20
C PRO A 79 -8.86 -6.66 5.68
N LEU A 80 -7.67 -6.06 5.64
CA LEU A 80 -6.44 -6.77 5.24
C LEU A 80 -6.03 -7.85 6.24
N GLN A 81 -6.50 -7.77 7.50
CA GLN A 81 -6.15 -8.68 8.59
C GLN A 81 -4.62 -8.89 8.71
N HIS A 82 -3.85 -7.85 8.37
CA HIS A 82 -2.39 -7.84 8.38
C HIS A 82 -1.90 -6.81 9.39
N ASN A 83 -0.84 -7.15 10.14
CA ASN A 83 -0.25 -6.32 11.18
C ASN A 83 -1.29 -5.66 12.12
N MET A 84 -2.17 -6.50 12.70
CA MET A 84 -3.28 -6.03 13.55
C MET A 84 -2.80 -5.23 14.76
N GLU A 85 -1.60 -5.53 15.29
CA GLU A 85 -0.98 -4.72 16.35
C GLU A 85 -0.79 -3.26 15.90
N ARG A 86 -0.28 -3.05 14.69
CA ARG A 86 -0.14 -1.71 14.12
C ARG A 86 -1.49 -1.04 13.87
N VAL A 87 -2.49 -1.77 13.36
CA VAL A 87 -3.86 -1.24 13.21
C VAL A 87 -4.41 -0.73 14.55
N HIS A 88 -4.19 -1.48 15.64
CA HIS A 88 -4.62 -1.04 16.97
C HIS A 88 -3.88 0.22 17.44
N GLN A 89 -2.57 0.34 17.17
CA GLN A 89 -1.81 1.55 17.47
C GLN A 89 -2.34 2.76 16.69
N LEU A 90 -2.68 2.60 15.40
CA LEU A 90 -3.24 3.66 14.56
C LEU A 90 -4.65 4.08 15.02
N SER A 91 -5.42 3.19 15.66
CA SER A 91 -6.77 3.50 16.12
C SER A 91 -6.84 4.28 17.45
N ARG A 92 -5.71 4.51 18.12
CA ARG A 92 -5.62 5.20 19.42
C ARG A 92 -5.47 6.71 19.24
#